data_AF-A0A5N9CDY2-F1
#
_entry.id   AF-A0A5N9CDY2-F1
#
_cell.length_a   1.000
_cell.length_b   1.000
_cell.length_c   1.000
_cell.angle_alpha   90.00
_cell.angle_beta   90.00
_cell.angle_gamma   90.00
#
_symmetry.space_group_name_H-M   'P 1'
#
loop_
_entity.id
_entity.type
_entity.pdbx_description
1 polymer ?
#
loop_
_entity_poly.entity_id
_entity_poly.type
_entity_poly.pdbx_seq_one_letter_code
_entity_poly.pdbx_strand_id
1 'polypeptide(L)'
;MYIKGGTMKIIRARVNNYKSIDDSSWVDMEDVTALVGKNESGKTAFLQAIRKINSIAGAEDQFSIMDYPRKGYIRYKKIHETNPSVVAMAEFRLTTDEIQELESN
;
A
#
# COMPACT_ATOMS: atom_id res chain seq x y z
N MET A 1 7.11 14.81 -6.64
CA MET A 1 6.11 15.39 -7.58
C MET A 1 4.82 15.50 -6.80
N TYR A 2 4.43 16.72 -6.42
CA TYR A 2 3.15 16.96 -5.73
C TYR A 2 2.17 17.41 -6.81
N ILE A 3 1.11 16.62 -7.05
CA ILE A 3 0.03 17.02 -7.95
C ILE A 3 -0.75 18.10 -7.20
N LYS A 4 -0.87 19.26 -7.81
CA LYS A 4 -1.36 20.48 -7.18
C LYS A 4 -2.77 20.78 -7.69
N GLY A 5 -3.67 19.79 -7.60
CA GLY A 5 -5.06 19.91 -8.04
C GLY A 5 -5.78 18.58 -7.88
N GLY A 6 -6.88 18.57 -7.12
CA GLY A 6 -7.77 17.41 -6.94
C GLY A 6 -7.33 16.35 -5.92
N THR A 7 -8.24 15.94 -5.03
CA THR A 7 -8.04 14.76 -4.16
C THR A 7 -8.36 13.50 -4.94
N MET A 8 -7.33 12.92 -5.58
CA MET A 8 -7.41 11.57 -6.15
C MET A 8 -8.04 10.60 -5.15
N LYS A 9 -9.08 9.88 -5.57
CA LYS A 9 -9.84 8.99 -4.68
C LYS A 9 -9.34 7.57 -4.78
N ILE A 10 -8.81 7.02 -3.69
CA ILE A 10 -8.52 5.58 -3.62
C ILE A 10 -9.83 4.79 -3.69
N ILE A 11 -9.88 3.78 -4.56
CA ILE A 11 -11.07 2.93 -4.76
C ILE A 11 -10.86 1.50 -4.32
N ARG A 12 -9.62 1.01 -4.33
CA ARG A 12 -9.24 -0.28 -3.75
C ARG A 12 -7.76 -0.33 -3.47
N ALA A 13 -7.38 -1.19 -2.52
CA ALA A 13 -5.99 -1.43 -2.17
C ALA A 13 -5.73 -2.92 -1.94
N ARG A 14 -4.48 -3.32 -2.16
CA ARG A 14 -3.99 -4.68 -1.85
C ARG A 14 -2.67 -4.58 -1.13
N VAL A 15 -2.54 -5.35 -0.06
CA VAL A 15 -1.32 -5.49 0.72
C VAL A 15 -0.84 -6.93 0.62
N ASN A 16 0.42 -7.10 0.26
CA ASN A 16 1.05 -8.39 0.06
C ASN A 16 2.33 -8.49 0.88
N ASN A 17 2.58 -9.67 1.47
CA ASN A 17 3.82 -10.00 2.15
C ASN A 17 4.25 -8.95 3.19
N TYR A 18 3.34 -8.57 4.10
CA TYR A 18 3.57 -7.53 5.10
C TYR A 18 3.05 -7.92 6.49
N LYS A 19 3.94 -7.98 7.47
CA LYS A 19 3.67 -8.31 8.87
C LYS A 19 2.86 -9.61 9.01
N SER A 20 1.58 -9.52 9.38
CA SER A 20 0.68 -10.67 9.51
C SER A 20 -0.14 -10.96 8.24
N ILE A 21 0.07 -10.20 7.16
CA ILE A 21 -0.62 -10.34 5.89
C ILE A 21 0.29 -11.10 4.91
N ASP A 22 -0.13 -12.29 4.50
CA ASP A 22 0.45 -12.97 3.33
C ASP A 22 -0.07 -12.30 2.05
N ASP A 23 -1.40 -12.18 1.93
CA ASP A 23 -2.09 -11.47 0.85
C ASP A 23 -3.47 -11.03 1.34
N SER A 24 -3.77 -9.73 1.27
CA SER A 24 -5.09 -9.22 1.64
C SER A 24 -6.16 -9.47 0.58
N SER A 25 -5.76 -9.88 -0.64
CA SER A 25 -6.54 -9.66 -1.87
C SER A 25 -6.87 -8.17 -2.06
N TRP A 26 -7.61 -7.84 -3.12
CA TRP A 26 -8.13 -6.48 -3.28
C TRP A 26 -9.22 -6.22 -2.26
N VAL A 27 -9.10 -5.10 -1.55
CA VAL A 27 -10.13 -4.58 -0.64
C VAL A 27 -10.67 -3.30 -1.26
N ASP A 28 -11.96 -3.31 -1.59
CA ASP A 28 -12.66 -2.14 -2.10
C ASP A 28 -12.86 -1.11 -0.99
N MET A 29 -12.79 0.17 -1.35
CA MET A 29 -12.84 1.29 -0.41
C MET A 29 -13.88 2.32 -0.87
N GLU A 30 -14.67 2.76 0.11
CA GLU A 30 -15.61 3.87 0.02
C GLU A 30 -15.15 5.04 0.89
N ASP A 31 -15.89 6.15 0.88
CA ASP A 31 -15.58 7.34 1.68
C ASP A 31 -15.51 7.03 3.18
N VAL A 32 -16.31 6.07 3.64
CA VAL A 32 -16.23 5.49 4.98
C VAL A 32 -16.13 3.98 4.85
N THR A 33 -14.95 3.44 5.13
CA THR A 33 -14.70 1.99 5.08
C THR A 33 -14.34 1.48 6.47
N ALA A 34 -15.10 0.50 6.98
CA ALA A 34 -14.82 -0.14 8.27
C ALA A 34 -14.10 -1.48 8.08
N LEU A 35 -12.91 -1.63 8.69
CA LEU A 35 -12.20 -2.90 8.74
C LEU A 35 -12.59 -3.67 10.01
N VAL A 36 -13.24 -4.83 9.85
CA VAL A 36 -13.72 -5.67 10.96
C VAL A 36 -13.05 -7.04 10.93
N GLY A 37 -12.70 -7.56 12.10
CA GLY A 37 -12.10 -8.89 12.24
C GLY A 37 -11.48 -9.08 13.62
N LYS A 38 -11.08 -10.32 13.93
CA LYS A 38 -10.42 -10.66 15.19
C LYS A 38 -9.11 -9.89 15.40
N ASN A 39 -8.61 -9.89 16.62
CA ASN A 39 -7.24 -9.41 16.87
C ASN A 39 -6.25 -10.19 15.98
N GLU A 40 -5.13 -9.54 15.65
CA GLU A 40 -4.07 -10.08 14.78
C GLU A 40 -4.48 -10.38 13.32
N SER A 41 -5.73 -10.12 12.90
CA SER A 41 -6.22 -10.38 11.53
C SER A 41 -5.62 -9.47 10.44
N GLY A 42 -4.63 -8.64 10.76
CA GLY A 42 -3.93 -7.78 9.80
C GLY A 42 -4.52 -6.38 9.57
N LYS A 43 -5.62 -5.98 10.22
CA LYS A 43 -6.25 -4.65 10.02
C LYS A 43 -5.28 -3.48 10.17
N THR A 44 -4.54 -3.44 11.28
CA THR A 44 -3.53 -2.40 11.52
C THR A 44 -2.37 -2.48 10.53
N ALA A 45 -1.93 -3.68 10.18
CA ALA A 45 -0.87 -3.88 9.19
C ALA A 45 -1.30 -3.39 7.79
N PHE A 46 -2.56 -3.63 7.42
CA PHE A 46 -3.14 -3.16 6.16
C PHE A 46 -3.10 -1.62 6.06
N LEU A 47 -3.59 -0.93 7.08
CA LEU A 47 -3.57 0.54 7.13
C LEU A 47 -2.14 1.10 7.15
N GLN A 48 -1.22 0.47 7.88
CA GLN A 48 0.19 0.88 7.91
C GLN A 48 0.87 0.75 6.54
N ALA A 49 0.58 -0.31 5.79
CA ALA A 49 1.12 -0.50 4.45
C ALA A 49 0.55 0.54 3.47
N ILE A 50 -0.76 0.80 3.50
CA ILE A 50 -1.39 1.81 2.63
C ILE A 50 -0.88 3.21 2.93
N ARG A 51 -0.65 3.55 4.20
CA ARG A 51 -0.07 4.86 4.59
C ARG A 51 1.28 5.13 3.92
N LYS A 52 2.05 4.08 3.63
CA LYS A 52 3.37 4.20 2.98
C LYS A 52 3.28 4.45 1.47
N ILE A 53 2.10 4.31 0.86
CA ILE A 53 1.89 4.64 -0.56
C ILE A 53 2.07 6.15 -0.75
N ASN A 54 3.01 6.53 -1.60
CA ASN A 54 3.33 7.92 -1.91
C ASN A 54 3.61 8.79 -0.65
N SER A 55 4.26 8.20 0.35
CA SER A 55 4.55 8.91 1.60
C SER A 55 5.52 10.08 1.38
N ILE A 56 5.23 11.19 2.05
CA ILE A 56 6.05 12.40 2.11
C ILE A 56 7.09 12.36 3.23
N ALA A 57 7.06 11.33 4.10
CA ALA A 57 7.95 11.20 5.25
C ALA A 57 9.37 10.72 4.89
N GLY A 58 9.69 10.59 3.60
CA GLY A 58 11.02 10.22 3.13
C GLY A 58 11.42 8.79 3.49
N ALA A 59 12.70 8.58 3.81
CA ALA A 59 13.29 7.25 4.02
C ALA A 59 12.65 6.45 5.18
N GLU A 60 12.01 7.12 6.14
CA GLU A 60 11.39 6.49 7.32
C GLU A 60 10.16 5.65 6.96
N ASP A 61 9.51 5.92 5.82
CA ASP A 61 8.34 5.18 5.37
C ASP A 61 8.64 4.08 4.36
N GLN A 62 9.92 3.76 4.12
CA GLN A 62 10.29 2.61 3.31
C GLN A 62 9.92 1.28 4.01
N PHE A 63 9.72 0.23 3.22
CA PHE A 63 9.48 -1.12 3.74
C PHE A 63 10.82 -1.74 4.16
N SER A 64 10.97 -2.00 5.46
CA SER A 64 12.16 -2.69 5.98
C SER A 64 12.03 -4.19 5.76
N ILE A 65 13.15 -4.90 5.58
CA ILE A 65 13.15 -6.37 5.58
C ILE A 65 12.51 -6.96 6.85
N MET A 66 12.53 -6.23 7.96
CA MET A 66 11.90 -6.63 9.22
C MET A 66 10.37 -6.51 9.22
N ASP A 67 9.80 -5.77 8.27
CA ASP A 67 8.35 -5.63 8.11
C ASP A 67 7.70 -6.87 7.48
N TYR A 68 8.47 -7.78 6.87
CA TYR A 68 7.92 -8.93 6.14
C TYR A 68 7.53 -10.08 7.08
N PRO A 69 6.54 -10.91 6.70
CA PRO A 69 6.13 -12.08 7.47
C PRO A 69 7.32 -12.96 7.87
N ARG A 70 7.35 -13.36 9.15
CA ARG A 70 8.41 -14.24 9.66
C ARG A 70 8.39 -15.61 9.00
N LYS A 71 7.19 -16.07 8.62
CA LYS A 71 7.02 -17.30 7.85
C LYS A 71 7.63 -17.11 6.46
N GLY A 72 8.67 -17.89 6.15
CA GLY A 72 9.36 -17.79 4.86
C GLY A 72 10.40 -16.66 4.77
N TYR A 73 10.65 -15.92 5.85
CA TYR A 73 11.62 -14.81 5.91
C TYR A 73 12.99 -15.19 5.35
N ILE A 74 13.56 -16.34 5.75
CA ILE A 74 14.88 -16.80 5.27
C ILE A 74 14.92 -16.93 3.74
N ARG A 75 13.83 -17.41 3.12
CA ARG A 75 13.72 -17.52 1.66
C ARG A 75 13.57 -16.15 1.02
N TYR A 76 12.69 -15.31 1.56
CA TYR A 76 12.46 -13.96 1.03
C TYR A 76 13.70 -13.08 1.12
N LYS A 77 14.42 -13.12 2.25
CA LYS A 77 15.67 -12.36 2.46
C LYS A 77 16.70 -12.59 1.35
N LYS A 78 16.79 -13.81 0.80
CA LYS A 78 17.73 -14.15 -0.28
C LYS A 78 17.40 -13.46 -1.61
N ILE A 79 16.12 -13.14 -1.84
CA ILE A 79 15.66 -12.54 -3.11
C ILE A 79 15.32 -11.05 -2.95
N HIS A 80 15.20 -10.53 -1.73
CA HIS A 80 14.68 -9.19 -1.46
C HIS A 80 15.47 -8.08 -2.17
N GLU A 81 16.79 -8.18 -2.21
CA GLU A 81 17.65 -7.18 -2.85
C GLU A 81 17.52 -7.18 -4.38
N THR A 82 17.27 -8.34 -4.99
CA THR A 82 17.20 -8.51 -6.45
C THR A 82 15.78 -8.50 -7.01
N ASN A 83 14.79 -8.88 -6.19
CA ASN A 83 13.39 -9.04 -6.55
C ASN A 83 12.51 -8.75 -5.31
N PRO A 84 12.42 -7.49 -4.87
CA PRO A 84 11.59 -7.11 -3.74
C PRO A 84 10.10 -7.30 -4.06
N SER A 85 9.33 -7.71 -3.06
CA SER A 85 7.88 -7.82 -3.15
C SER A 85 7.25 -6.43 -3.27
N VAL A 86 6.23 -6.31 -4.12
CA VAL A 86 5.35 -5.13 -4.10
C VAL A 86 4.43 -5.26 -2.90
N VAL A 87 4.73 -4.49 -1.85
CA VAL A 87 4.04 -4.63 -0.56
C VAL A 87 2.64 -4.00 -0.58
N ALA A 88 2.49 -2.83 -1.18
CA ALA A 88 1.23 -2.10 -1.20
C ALA A 88 0.93 -1.62 -2.61
N MET A 89 -0.29 -1.90 -3.06
CA MET A 89 -0.85 -1.45 -4.34
C MET A 89 -2.15 -0.73 -4.05
N ALA A 90 -2.43 0.33 -4.81
CA ALA A 90 -3.69 1.04 -4.75
C ALA A 90 -4.13 1.44 -6.15
N GLU A 91 -5.44 1.42 -6.36
CA GLU A 91 -6.05 2.01 -7.54
C GLU A 91 -6.80 3.27 -7.14
N PHE A 92 -6.61 4.31 -7.95
CA PHE A 92 -7.21 5.61 -7.75
C PHE A 92 -8.18 5.89 -8.90
N ARG A 93 -9.32 6.49 -8.56
CA ARG A 93 -10.20 7.14 -9.54
C ARG A 93 -9.77 8.60 -9.64
N LEU A 94 -9.47 8.99 -10.87
CA LEU A 94 -9.18 10.37 -11.23
C LEU A 94 -10.41 10.97 -11.95
N THR A 95 -10.61 12.26 -11.75
CA THR A 95 -11.51 13.08 -12.54
C THR A 95 -10.88 13.44 -13.88
N THR A 96 -11.70 13.86 -14.85
CA THR A 96 -11.20 14.30 -16.16
C THR A 96 -10.20 15.45 -16.03
N ASP A 97 -10.46 16.39 -15.11
CA ASP A 97 -9.58 17.55 -14.89
C ASP A 97 -8.21 17.12 -14.33
N GLU A 98 -8.18 16.16 -13.40
CA GLU A 98 -6.93 15.60 -12.85
C GLU A 98 -6.13 14.82 -13.92
N ILE A 99 -6.81 14.12 -14.84
CA ILE A 99 -6.17 13.44 -15.97
C ILE A 99 -5.52 14.46 -16.90
N GLN A 100 -6.25 15.54 -17.23
CA GLN A 100 -5.73 16.60 -18.09
C GLN A 100 -4.52 17.32 -17.48
N GLU A 101 -4.52 17.56 -16.16
CA GLU A 101 -3.38 18.14 -15.45
C GLU A 101 -2.13 17.24 -15.54
N LEU A 102 -2.31 15.92 -15.43
CA LEU A 102 -1.23 14.95 -15.55
C LEU A 102 -0.64 14.86 -16.97
N GLU A 103 -1.46 14.90 -18.01
CA GLU A 103 -1.01 14.81 -19.40
C GLU A 103 -0.31 16.08 -19.90
N SER A 104 -0.52 17.21 -19.21
CA SER A 104 0.05 18.51 -19.56
C SER A 104 1.47 18.78 -18.99
N ASN A 105 1.99 17.89 -18.14
CA ASN A 105 3.32 17.96 -17.52
C ASN A 105 4.27 16.87 -18.04
#